data_AF-A0A1E1V3P8-F1
#
_entry.id   AF-A0A1E1V3P8-F1
#
_cell.length_a   1.000
_cell.length_b   1.000
_cell.length_c   1.000
_cell.angle_alpha   90.00
_cell.angle_beta   90.00
_cell.angle_gamma   90.00
#
_symmetry.space_group_name_H-M   'P 1'
#
loop_
_entity.id
_entity.type
_entity.pdbx_description
1 polymer ?
#
loop_
_entity_poly.entity_id
_entity_poly.type
_entity_poly.pdbx_seq_one_letter_code
_entity_poly.pdbx_strand_id
1 'polypeptide(L)'
;MDGRALVLAALRDSWICWGILIYLVEVVVWLRILAEVPLSIAFPIASLNFLGVTLASAVFLKERVVRRQWLGACLITLGVVIVARTA
;
A
#
# COMPACT_ATOMS: atom_id res chain seq x y z
N MET A 1 19.90 0.48 23.32
CA MET A 1 19.63 1.60 22.39
C MET A 1 18.34 2.25 22.84
N ASP A 2 18.40 3.49 23.30
CA ASP A 2 17.26 4.17 23.94
C ASP A 2 16.20 4.55 22.91
N GLY A 3 14.98 4.03 23.06
CA GLY A 3 13.88 4.26 22.10
C GLY A 3 13.54 5.75 21.88
N ARG A 4 13.79 6.59 22.89
CA ARG A 4 13.63 8.05 22.79
C ARG A 4 14.61 8.68 21.78
N ALA A 5 15.85 8.20 21.74
CA ALA A 5 16.85 8.69 20.79
C ALA A 5 16.50 8.30 19.35
N LEU A 6 15.91 7.12 19.15
CA LEU A 6 15.43 6.69 17.83
C LEU A 6 14.29 7.55 17.32
N VAL A 7 13.31 7.89 18.18
CA VAL A 7 12.18 8.76 17.79
C VAL A 7 12.67 10.17 17.43
N LEU A 8 13.57 10.74 18.23
CA LEU A 8 14.13 12.06 17.95
C LEU A 8 14.97 12.08 16.66
N ALA A 9 15.71 11.00 16.38
CA ALA A 9 16.43 10.84 15.13
C ALA A 9 15.47 10.70 13.93
N ALA A 10 14.41 9.91 14.08
CA ALA A 10 13.41 9.71 13.04
C ALA A 10 12.65 10.99 12.68
N LEU A 11 12.31 11.83 13.68
CA LEU A 11 11.67 13.13 13.46
C LEU A 11 12.57 14.16 12.78
N ARG A 12 13.89 13.95 12.82
CA ARG A 12 14.87 14.85 12.20
C ARG A 12 15.09 14.54 10.72
N ASP A 13 14.75 13.33 10.29
CA ASP A 13 14.83 12.91 8.90
C ASP A 13 13.59 13.41 8.13
N SER A 14 13.83 14.28 7.15
CA SER A 14 12.75 14.87 6.36
C SER A 14 11.97 13.83 5.55
N TRP A 15 12.63 12.74 5.11
CA TRP A 15 11.98 11.67 4.33
C TRP A 15 11.01 10.86 5.20
N ILE A 16 11.39 10.58 6.44
CA ILE A 16 10.52 9.88 7.40
C ILE A 16 9.30 10.74 7.72
N CYS A 17 9.48 12.03 7.97
CA CYS A 17 8.37 12.96 8.20
C CYS A 17 7.40 13.02 7.02
N TRP A 18 7.90 13.07 5.78
CA TRP A 18 7.06 12.98 4.58
C TRP A 18 6.30 11.66 4.50
N GLY A 19 6.97 10.54 4.76
CA GLY A 19 6.32 9.22 4.80
C GLY A 19 5.19 9.15 5.82
N ILE A 20 5.42 9.67 7.04
CA ILE A 20 4.39 9.75 8.10
C ILE A 20 3.22 10.62 7.65
N LEU A 21 3.49 11.79 7.07
CA LEU A 21 2.43 12.72 6.65
C LEU A 21 1.58 12.12 5.53
N ILE A 22 2.21 11.47 4.53
CA ILE A 22 1.50 10.77 3.46
C ILE A 22 0.66 9.63 4.03
N TYR A 23 1.19 8.85 4.97
CA TYR A 23 0.47 7.75 5.59
C TYR A 23 -0.75 8.23 6.40
N LEU A 24 -0.62 9.33 7.14
CA LEU A 24 -1.75 9.94 7.84
C LEU A 24 -2.87 10.35 6.87
N VAL A 25 -2.51 10.96 5.74
CA VAL A 25 -3.46 11.33 4.69
C VAL A 25 -4.09 10.09 4.07
N GLU A 26 -3.29 9.06 3.76
CA GLU A 26 -3.77 7.77 3.23
C GLU A 26 -4.83 7.16 4.14
N VAL A 27 -4.57 7.07 5.45
CA VAL A 27 -5.51 6.49 6.42
C VAL A 27 -6.83 7.27 6.44
N VAL A 28 -6.77 8.61 6.45
CA VAL A 28 -7.99 9.43 6.41
C VAL A 28 -8.78 9.19 5.12
N VAL A 29 -8.10 9.18 3.97
CA VAL A 29 -8.72 8.89 2.67
C VAL A 29 -9.34 7.49 2.67
N TRP A 30 -8.64 6.49 3.19
CA TRP A 30 -9.11 5.11 3.22
C TRP A 30 -10.34 4.94 4.13
N LEU A 31 -10.34 5.59 5.31
CA LEU A 31 -11.50 5.62 6.19
C LEU A 31 -12.72 6.26 5.51
N ARG A 32 -12.53 7.33 4.74
CA ARG A 32 -13.62 7.98 3.99
C ARG A 32 -14.14 7.07 2.86
N ILE A 33 -13.25 6.37 2.14
CA ILE A 33 -13.63 5.38 1.12
C ILE A 33 -14.48 4.28 1.76
N LEU A 34 -14.05 3.72 2.89
CA LEU A 34 -14.81 2.66 3.57
C LEU A 34 -16.15 3.15 4.14
N ALA A 35 -16.31 4.45 4.39
CA ALA A 35 -17.57 5.02 4.85
C ALA A 35 -18.60 5.23 3.73
N GLU A 36 -18.16 5.41 2.48
CA GLU A 36 -19.02 5.80 1.35
C GLU A 36 -19.14 4.72 0.27
N VAL A 37 -18.13 3.85 0.14
CA VAL A 37 -18.03 2.84 -0.92
C VAL A 37 -18.27 1.45 -0.35
N PRO A 38 -19.10 0.60 -1.00
CA PRO A 38 -19.27 -0.79 -0.60
C PRO A 38 -17.93 -1.54 -0.51
N LEU A 39 -17.80 -2.40 0.50
CA LEU A 39 -16.60 -3.22 0.71
C LEU A 39 -16.25 -4.05 -0.53
N SER A 40 -17.26 -4.56 -1.25
CA SER A 40 -17.09 -5.32 -2.50
C SER A 40 -16.40 -4.52 -3.61
N ILE A 41 -16.43 -3.18 -3.58
CA ILE A 41 -15.72 -2.31 -4.54
C ILE A 41 -14.38 -1.84 -3.96
N ALA A 42 -14.36 -1.51 -2.68
CA ALA A 42 -13.16 -0.98 -2.02
C ALA A 42 -11.99 -1.98 -2.00
N PHE A 43 -12.24 -3.23 -1.62
CA PHE A 43 -11.18 -4.24 -1.51
C PHE A 43 -10.47 -4.55 -2.83
N PRO A 44 -11.16 -4.74 -3.98
CA PRO A 44 -10.51 -4.88 -5.27
C PRO A 44 -9.58 -3.72 -5.60
N ILE A 45 -10.02 -2.47 -5.36
CA ILE A 45 -9.21 -1.28 -5.60
C ILE A 45 -7.97 -1.29 -4.70
N ALA A 46 -8.12 -1.60 -3.41
CA ALA A 46 -6.98 -1.71 -2.50
C ALA A 46 -5.98 -2.79 -2.93
N SER A 47 -6.46 -3.92 -3.44
CA SER A 47 -5.59 -5.01 -3.91
C SER A 47 -4.70 -4.62 -5.09
N LEU A 48 -5.11 -3.63 -5.90
CA LEU A 48 -4.28 -3.09 -6.97
C LEU A 48 -2.99 -2.44 -6.45
N ASN A 49 -2.92 -2.07 -5.17
CA ASN A 49 -1.68 -1.59 -4.56
C ASN A 49 -0.54 -2.61 -4.67
N PHE A 50 -0.83 -3.93 -4.60
CA PHE A 50 0.20 -4.95 -4.77
C PHE A 50 0.84 -4.90 -6.17
N LEU A 51 0.03 -4.68 -7.20
CA LEU A 51 0.52 -4.49 -8.57
C LEU A 51 1.21 -3.14 -8.73
N GLY A 52 0.64 -2.08 -8.14
CA GLY A 52 1.18 -0.72 -8.17
C GLY A 52 2.57 -0.63 -7.54
N VAL A 53 2.76 -1.18 -6.35
CA VAL A 53 4.08 -1.25 -5.67
C VAL A 53 5.05 -2.09 -6.47
N THR A 54 4.62 -3.26 -6.98
CA THR A 54 5.48 -4.12 -7.80
C THR A 54 5.95 -3.40 -9.07
N LEU A 55 5.05 -2.66 -9.74
CA LEU A 55 5.37 -1.78 -10.87
C LEU A 55 6.32 -0.65 -10.46
N ALA A 56 6.02 0.03 -9.36
CA ALA A 56 6.80 1.17 -8.89
C ALA A 56 8.23 0.74 -8.51
N SER A 57 8.40 -0.40 -7.84
CA SER A 57 9.71 -1.00 -7.57
C SER A 57 10.49 -1.31 -8.84
N ALA A 58 9.82 -1.85 -9.87
CA ALA A 58 10.46 -2.14 -11.15
C ALA A 58 10.88 -0.88 -11.93
N VAL A 59 10.05 0.18 -11.90
CA VAL A 59 10.25 1.40 -12.72
C VAL A 59 11.09 2.46 -12.00
N PHE A 60 10.73 2.81 -10.76
CA PHE A 60 11.37 3.89 -10.02
C PHE A 60 12.65 3.44 -9.32
N LEU A 61 12.61 2.29 -8.64
CA LEU A 61 13.78 1.75 -7.92
C LEU A 61 14.70 0.94 -8.85
N LYS A 62 14.24 0.59 -10.06
CA LYS A 62 14.95 -0.25 -11.05
C LYS A 62 15.37 -1.59 -10.46
N GLU A 63 14.62 -2.08 -9.47
CA GLU A 63 14.89 -3.36 -8.82
C GLU A 63 14.43 -4.51 -9.71
N ARG A 64 15.17 -5.62 -9.64
CA ARG A 64 14.81 -6.84 -10.37
C ARG A 64 13.65 -7.54 -9.68
N VAL A 65 12.45 -7.15 -10.05
CA VAL A 65 11.23 -7.83 -9.62
C VAL A 65 11.16 -9.23 -10.26
N VAL A 66 11.23 -10.26 -9.44
CA VAL A 66 11.14 -11.66 -9.88
C VAL A 66 9.75 -12.00 -10.40
N ARG A 67 9.66 -12.87 -11.41
CA ARG A 67 8.37 -13.32 -11.99
C ARG A 67 7.38 -13.86 -10.96
N ARG A 68 7.86 -14.44 -9.86
CA ARG A 68 7.03 -14.95 -8.76
C ARG A 68 6.26 -13.84 -8.04
N GLN A 69 6.86 -12.66 -7.90
CA GLN A 69 6.23 -11.51 -7.23
C GLN A 69 5.09 -10.94 -8.07
N TRP A 70 5.30 -10.85 -9.39
CA TRP A 70 4.24 -10.53 -10.35
C TRP A 70 3.09 -11.52 -10.32
N LEU A 71 3.38 -12.82 -10.35
CA LEU A 71 2.36 -13.87 -10.27
C LEU A 71 1.58 -13.80 -8.96
N GLY A 72 2.26 -13.57 -7.83
CA GLY A 72 1.62 -13.39 -6.53
C GLY A 72 0.69 -12.17 -6.49
N ALA A 73 1.16 -11.01 -6.96
CA ALA A 73 0.35 -9.79 -7.01
C ALA A 73 -0.88 -9.94 -7.91
N CYS A 74 -0.73 -10.56 -9.09
CA CYS A 74 -1.86 -10.90 -9.96
C CYS A 74 -2.84 -11.87 -9.28
N LEU A 75 -2.33 -12.90 -8.61
CA LEU A 75 -3.16 -13.90 -7.94
C LEU A 75 -3.98 -13.29 -6.80
N ILE A 76 -3.37 -12.43 -5.98
CA ILE A 76 -4.07 -11.71 -4.89
C ILE A 76 -5.17 -10.82 -5.48
N THR A 77 -4.83 -10.02 -6.50
CA THR A 77 -5.78 -9.12 -7.16
C THR A 77 -6.96 -9.88 -7.74
N LEU A 78 -6.70 -10.98 -8.46
CA LEU A 78 -7.76 -11.83 -9.03
C LEU A 78 -8.63 -12.47 -7.95
N GLY A 79 -8.02 -12.98 -6.87
CA GLY A 79 -8.76 -13.56 -5.75
C GLY A 79 -9.72 -12.55 -5.11
N VAL A 80 -9.26 -11.32 -4.87
CA VAL A 80 -10.10 -10.26 -4.32
C VAL A 80 -11.23 -9.87 -5.27
N VAL A 81 -10.96 -9.79 -6.58
CA VAL A 81 -12.00 -9.54 -7.60
C VAL A 81 -13.07 -10.63 -7.60
N ILE A 82 -12.70 -11.90 -7.45
CA ILE A 82 -13.67 -13.01 -7.38
C ILE A 82 -14.56 -12.88 -6.13
N VAL A 83 -13.97 -12.63 -4.96
CA VAL A 83 -14.70 -12.43 -3.71
C VAL A 83 -15.68 -11.26 -3.84
N ALA A 84 -15.21 -10.14 -4.41
CA ALA A 84 -16.01 -8.96 -4.65
C ALA A 84 -17.21 -9.16 -5.57
N ARG A 85 -17.11 -10.05 -6.57
CA ARG A 85 -18.24 -10.38 -7.45
C ARG A 85 -19.25 -11.33 -6.81
N THR A 86 -18.93 -11.90 -5.66
CA THR A 86 -19.79 -12.85 -4.94
C THR A 86 -20.57 -12.16 -3.81
N ALA A 87 -20.12 -11.01 -3.35
CA ALA A 87 -20.78 -10.15 -2.34
C ALA A 87 -21.76 -9.17 -2.98
#